data_AF-A0A0E3JS30-F1
#
_entry.id   AF-A0A0E3JS30-F1
#
_cell.length_a   1.000
_cell.length_b   1.000
_cell.length_c   1.000
_cell.angle_alpha   90.00
_cell.angle_beta   90.00
_cell.angle_gamma   90.00
#
_symmetry.space_group_name_H-M   'P 1'
#
loop_
_entity.id
_entity.type
_entity.pdbx_description
1 polymer ?
#
loop_
_entity_poly.entity_id
_entity_poly.type
_entity_poly.pdbx_seq_one_letter_code
_entity_poly.pdbx_strand_id
1 'polypeptide(L)'
;MENVDNGKDKLDELIEAQIVIIDEEGLPVRTEEYSKAGGRRKNYSPEEIVAIVLPYVYENITVSDRKLAECTNLDRRTISKCRKSELFKTKLAEITNDKLLNLRCMALDELEKMLKNKNLNDNTRVKVVHEILQHSVSVAELAVQAGKEVKPIDINVLLKELEDF
;
A
#
# COMPACT_ATOMS: atom_id res chain seq x y z
N MET A 1 20.30 -13.94 -6.28
CA MET A 1 18.90 -13.45 -6.33
C MET A 1 18.84 -12.28 -5.38
N GLU A 2 19.05 -11.07 -5.89
CA GLU A 2 18.89 -9.84 -5.12
C GLU A 2 17.50 -9.30 -5.39
N ASN A 3 16.59 -9.55 -4.45
CA ASN A 3 15.33 -8.84 -4.31
C ASN A 3 15.43 -8.12 -2.97
N VAL A 4 15.88 -6.86 -2.98
CA VAL A 4 15.81 -5.99 -1.81
C VAL A 4 15.44 -4.59 -2.30
N ASP A 5 14.18 -4.23 -2.01
CA ASP A 5 13.66 -2.91 -1.63
C ASP A 5 14.27 -1.65 -2.30
N ASN A 6 13.68 -1.17 -3.41
CA ASN A 6 14.15 0.03 -4.14
C ASN A 6 13.12 1.18 -4.18
N GLY A 7 12.27 1.31 -3.16
CA GLY A 7 11.32 2.42 -3.04
C GLY A 7 11.84 3.59 -2.21
N LYS A 8 12.53 3.30 -1.10
CA LYS A 8 13.09 4.30 -0.18
C LYS A 8 14.39 4.91 -0.73
N ASP A 9 15.22 4.08 -1.34
CA ASP A 9 16.54 4.46 -1.86
C ASP A 9 16.51 5.65 -2.81
N LYS A 10 15.51 5.72 -3.71
CA LYS A 10 15.49 6.79 -4.71
C LYS A 10 15.11 8.16 -4.16
N LEU A 11 14.19 8.22 -3.19
CA LEU A 11 13.81 9.50 -2.59
C LEU A 11 14.94 10.02 -1.68
N ASP A 12 15.55 9.12 -0.92
CA ASP A 12 16.66 9.44 -0.03
C ASP A 12 17.87 9.96 -0.83
N GLU A 13 18.23 9.32 -1.95
CA GLU A 13 19.25 9.81 -2.89
C GLU A 13 18.96 11.24 -3.38
N LEU A 14 17.70 11.56 -3.70
CA LEU A 14 17.31 12.89 -4.17
C LEU A 14 17.40 13.95 -3.07
N ILE A 15 17.13 13.57 -1.82
CA ILE A 15 17.24 14.45 -0.65
C ILE A 15 18.72 14.69 -0.32
N GLU A 16 19.54 13.63 -0.29
CA GLU A 16 20.99 13.73 -0.07
C GLU A 16 21.67 14.62 -1.11
N ALA A 17 21.23 14.52 -2.37
CA ALA A 17 21.70 15.37 -3.46
C ALA A 17 21.07 16.79 -3.46
N GLN A 18 20.24 17.14 -2.47
CA GLN A 18 19.56 18.44 -2.33
C GLN A 18 18.69 18.82 -3.54
N ILE A 19 18.20 17.81 -4.26
CA ILE A 19 17.31 17.95 -5.42
C ILE A 19 15.85 18.07 -4.94
N VAL A 20 15.55 17.39 -3.82
CA VAL A 20 14.26 17.41 -3.13
C VAL A 20 14.52 17.84 -1.68
N ILE A 21 13.64 18.67 -1.16
CA ILE A 21 13.56 18.99 0.27
C ILE A 21 12.28 18.39 0.84
N ILE A 22 12.26 18.15 2.14
CA ILE A 22 11.06 17.76 2.87
C ILE A 22 10.39 19.02 3.42
N ASP A 23 9.10 19.21 3.11
CA ASP A 23 8.32 20.33 3.63
C ASP A 23 7.90 20.13 5.10
N GLU A 24 7.17 21.10 5.65
CA GLU A 24 6.68 21.06 7.04
C GLU A 24 5.70 19.90 7.30
N GLU A 25 5.07 19.35 6.25
CA GLU A 25 4.15 18.21 6.33
C GLU A 25 4.88 16.86 6.21
N GLY A 26 6.22 16.87 6.05
CA GLY A 26 7.00 15.66 5.87
C GLY A 26 6.96 15.13 4.44
N LEU A 27 6.53 15.95 3.46
CA LEU A 27 6.33 15.54 2.07
C LEU A 27 7.40 16.11 1.13
N PRO A 28 7.75 15.39 0.04
CA PRO A 28 8.86 15.76 -0.82
C PRO A 28 8.53 16.87 -1.82
N VAL A 29 9.29 17.97 -1.78
CA VAL A 29 9.17 19.12 -2.68
C VAL A 29 10.46 19.33 -3.46
N ARG A 30 10.37 19.53 -4.78
CA ARG A 30 11.54 19.84 -5.60
C ARG A 30 12.15 21.19 -5.24
N THR A 31 13.48 21.22 -5.13
CA THR A 31 14.24 22.46 -4.93
C THR A 31 14.32 23.32 -6.18
N GLU A 32 14.29 24.63 -6.02
CA GLU A 32 14.42 25.58 -7.13
C GLU A 32 15.83 25.59 -7.75
N GLU A 33 16.86 25.29 -6.95
CA GLU A 33 18.27 25.43 -7.31
C GLU A 33 18.74 24.42 -8.36
N TYR A 34 18.12 23.23 -8.42
CA TYR A 34 18.42 22.22 -9.44
C TYR A 34 18.05 22.68 -10.86
N SER A 35 17.30 23.77 -10.99
CA SER A 35 17.00 24.44 -12.25
C SER A 35 18.11 25.40 -12.72
N LYS A 36 18.95 25.88 -11.78
CA LYS A 36 19.87 27.01 -11.98
C LYS A 36 21.33 26.59 -12.06
N ALA A 37 21.73 25.49 -11.40
CA ALA A 37 23.07 24.93 -11.53
C ALA A 37 23.14 24.02 -12.78
N GLY A 38 24.07 24.28 -13.70
CA GLY A 38 24.27 23.54 -14.96
C GLY A 38 24.70 22.07 -14.82
N GLY A 39 24.16 21.32 -13.85
CA GLY A 39 24.26 19.88 -13.72
C GLY A 39 23.29 19.18 -14.68
N ARG A 40 23.82 18.31 -15.53
CA ARG A 40 23.08 17.60 -16.59
C ARG A 40 22.04 16.62 -16.03
N ARG A 41 20.82 17.07 -15.72
CA ARG A 41 19.54 16.36 -16.00
C ARG A 41 18.40 17.38 -16.06
N LYS A 42 18.01 17.83 -17.26
CA LYS A 42 16.87 18.75 -17.45
C LYS A 42 15.52 18.14 -17.05
N ASN A 43 15.43 16.81 -16.96
CA ASN A 43 14.21 16.07 -16.70
C ASN A 43 14.49 14.98 -15.66
N TYR A 44 13.58 14.81 -14.70
CA TYR A 44 13.57 13.64 -13.82
C TYR A 44 13.31 12.37 -14.62
N SER A 45 13.90 11.25 -14.18
CA SER A 45 13.51 9.93 -14.63
C SER A 45 12.11 9.57 -14.12
N PRO A 46 11.41 8.61 -14.75
CA PRO A 46 10.13 8.12 -14.25
C PRO A 46 10.17 7.69 -12.77
N GLU A 47 11.24 7.03 -12.33
CA GLU A 47 11.44 6.58 -10.96
C GLU A 47 11.56 7.75 -9.98
N GLU A 48 12.29 8.80 -10.36
CA GLU A 48 12.43 10.02 -9.56
C GLU A 48 11.09 10.76 -9.43
N ILE A 49 10.30 10.81 -10.51
CA ILE A 49 8.97 11.41 -10.48
C ILE A 49 8.03 10.60 -9.57
N VAL A 50 8.06 9.27 -9.68
CA VAL A 50 7.26 8.39 -8.83
C VAL A 50 7.64 8.59 -7.36
N ALA A 51 8.93 8.64 -7.02
CA ALA A 51 9.40 8.86 -5.66
C ALA A 51 8.87 10.17 -5.04
N ILE A 52 8.71 11.23 -5.83
CA ILE A 52 8.17 12.52 -5.38
C ILE A 52 6.64 12.50 -5.29
N VAL A 53 5.95 11.93 -6.29
CA VAL A 53 4.48 11.99 -6.38
C VAL A 53 3.78 10.97 -5.47
N LEU A 54 4.39 9.80 -5.29
CA LEU A 54 3.79 8.67 -4.60
C LEU A 54 3.40 8.98 -3.14
N PRO A 55 4.24 9.66 -2.31
CA PRO A 55 3.88 10.00 -0.93
C PRO A 55 2.60 10.83 -0.83
N TYR A 56 2.42 11.85 -1.67
CA TYR A 56 1.21 12.67 -1.66
C TYR A 56 -0.06 11.89 -2.00
N VAL A 57 0.02 11.00 -3.00
CA VAL A 57 -1.13 10.19 -3.41
C VAL A 57 -1.44 9.10 -2.39
N TYR A 58 -0.42 8.59 -1.71
CA TYR A 58 -0.58 7.64 -0.63
C TYR A 58 -1.30 8.25 0.59
N GLU A 59 -0.94 9.49 0.96
CA GLU A 59 -1.63 10.24 2.02
C GLU A 59 -3.08 10.59 1.63
N ASN A 60 -3.29 10.98 0.37
CA ASN A 60 -4.62 11.27 -0.14
C ASN A 60 -4.79 10.89 -1.61
N ILE A 61 -5.44 9.75 -1.87
CA ILE A 61 -5.66 9.24 -3.23
C ILE A 61 -6.50 10.17 -4.12
N THR A 62 -7.32 11.02 -3.51
CA THR A 62 -8.21 11.96 -4.21
C THR A 62 -7.51 13.25 -4.63
N VAL A 63 -6.23 13.44 -4.24
CA VAL A 63 -5.47 14.64 -4.58
C VAL A 63 -5.42 14.86 -6.09
N SER A 64 -5.69 16.10 -6.51
CA SER A 64 -5.72 16.47 -7.92
C SER A 64 -4.31 16.69 -8.48
N ASP A 65 -4.13 16.44 -9.79
CA ASP A 65 -2.86 16.72 -10.48
C ASP A 65 -2.43 18.19 -10.37
N ARG A 66 -3.41 19.11 -10.23
CA ARG A 66 -3.14 20.53 -10.03
C ARG A 66 -2.53 20.78 -8.66
N LYS A 67 -3.13 20.23 -7.61
CA LYS A 67 -2.63 20.40 -6.24
C LYS A 67 -1.25 19.76 -6.08
N LEU A 68 -1.04 18.58 -6.68
CA LEU A 68 0.27 17.93 -6.74
C LEU A 68 1.31 18.82 -7.42
N ALA A 69 0.98 19.49 -8.53
CA ALA A 69 1.90 20.39 -9.22
C ALA A 69 2.30 21.60 -8.35
N GLU A 70 1.32 22.17 -7.62
CA GLU A 70 1.54 23.27 -6.68
C GLU A 70 2.43 22.84 -5.51
N CYS A 71 2.25 21.63 -4.98
CA CYS A 71 3.04 21.13 -3.85
C CYS A 71 4.44 20.66 -4.26
N THR A 72 4.58 19.96 -5.39
CA THR A 72 5.84 19.26 -5.75
C THR A 72 6.75 20.07 -6.67
N ASN A 73 6.31 21.22 -7.19
CA ASN A 73 6.99 21.98 -8.25
C ASN A 73 7.27 21.16 -9.53
N LEU A 74 6.46 20.13 -9.79
CA LEU A 74 6.50 19.34 -11.03
C LEU A 74 5.45 19.83 -12.03
N ASP A 75 5.75 19.67 -13.32
CA ASP A 75 4.77 19.96 -14.36
C ASP A 75 3.56 19.02 -14.27
N ARG A 76 2.36 19.59 -14.42
CA ARG A 76 1.09 18.85 -14.32
C ARG A 76 0.99 17.70 -15.32
N ARG A 77 1.54 17.83 -16.54
CA ARG A 77 1.52 16.75 -17.53
C ARG A 77 2.43 15.60 -17.11
N THR A 78 3.57 15.92 -16.49
CA THR A 78 4.48 14.93 -15.92
C THR A 78 3.81 14.12 -14.81
N ILE A 79 3.12 14.79 -13.88
CA ILE A 79 2.34 14.13 -12.82
C ILE A 79 1.27 13.23 -13.43
N SER A 80 0.50 13.74 -14.40
CA SER A 80 -0.59 12.99 -15.02
C SER A 80 -0.09 11.74 -15.77
N LYS A 81 1.08 11.83 -16.44
CA LYS A 81 1.74 10.67 -17.05
C LYS A 81 2.23 9.68 -16.00
N CYS A 82 2.85 10.16 -14.93
CA CYS A 82 3.31 9.33 -13.81
C CYS A 82 2.17 8.51 -13.21
N ARG A 83 1.07 9.15 -12.81
CA ARG A 83 -0.09 8.47 -12.18
C ARG A 83 -0.73 7.40 -13.06
N LYS A 84 -0.60 7.52 -14.38
CA LYS A 84 -1.12 6.54 -15.35
C LYS A 84 -0.12 5.42 -15.68
N SER A 85 1.15 5.59 -15.31
CA SER A 85 2.21 4.62 -15.60
C SER A 85 2.04 3.34 -14.78
N GLU A 86 2.45 2.21 -15.34
CA GLU A 86 2.45 0.93 -14.61
C GLU A 86 3.38 0.96 -13.40
N LEU A 87 4.56 1.58 -13.52
CA LEU A 87 5.50 1.74 -12.41
C LEU A 87 4.83 2.37 -11.18
N PHE A 88 4.10 3.48 -11.38
CA PHE A 88 3.39 4.14 -10.28
C PHE A 88 2.31 3.26 -9.67
N LYS A 89 1.50 2.57 -10.50
CA LYS A 89 0.45 1.67 -10.02
C LYS A 89 1.04 0.51 -9.21
N THR A 90 2.12 -0.09 -9.69
CA THR A 90 2.82 -1.17 -8.99
C THR A 90 3.36 -0.68 -7.65
N LYS A 91 4.05 0.46 -7.62
CA LYS A 91 4.58 1.01 -6.37
C LYS A 91 3.48 1.42 -5.38
N LEU A 92 2.39 2.01 -5.85
CA LEU A 92 1.24 2.32 -5.01
C LEU A 92 0.59 1.04 -4.46
N ALA A 93 0.47 -0.01 -5.27
CA ALA A 93 -0.06 -1.30 -4.83
C ALA A 93 0.84 -1.94 -3.77
N GLU A 94 2.17 -1.92 -3.94
CA GLU A 94 3.14 -2.43 -2.94
C GLU A 94 2.90 -1.75 -1.58
N ILE A 95 2.96 -0.43 -1.51
CA ILE A 95 2.84 0.30 -0.23
C ILE A 95 1.44 0.22 0.37
N THR A 96 0.39 0.16 -0.45
CA THR A 96 -0.99 0.04 0.06
C THR A 96 -1.27 -1.37 0.57
N ASN A 97 -0.70 -2.41 -0.07
CA ASN A 97 -0.81 -3.78 0.40
C ASN A 97 -0.16 -3.96 1.78
N ASP A 98 0.99 -3.35 2.04
CA ASP A 98 1.64 -3.42 3.36
C ASP A 98 0.76 -2.81 4.47
N LYS A 99 0.14 -1.65 4.21
CA LYS A 99 -0.81 -1.04 5.15
C LYS A 99 -2.08 -1.89 5.31
N LEU A 100 -2.59 -2.45 4.22
CA LEU A 100 -3.75 -3.35 4.25
C LEU A 100 -3.44 -4.63 5.02
N LEU A 101 -2.21 -5.15 4.97
CA LEU A 101 -1.79 -6.31 5.75
C LEU A 101 -1.91 -6.03 7.26
N ASN A 102 -1.42 -4.86 7.72
CA ASN A 102 -1.58 -4.46 9.12
C ASN A 102 -3.06 -4.29 9.50
N LEU A 103 -3.87 -3.66 8.66
CA LEU A 103 -5.31 -3.52 8.89
C LEU A 103 -6.03 -4.87 8.93
N ARG A 104 -5.61 -5.84 8.10
CA ARG A 104 -6.15 -7.21 8.12
C ARG A 104 -5.82 -7.89 9.45
N CYS A 105 -4.59 -7.79 9.95
CA CYS A 105 -4.24 -8.33 11.27
C CYS A 105 -5.10 -7.70 12.38
N MET A 106 -5.24 -6.38 12.39
CA MET A 106 -6.10 -5.68 13.36
C MET A 106 -7.57 -6.11 13.28
N ALA A 107 -8.09 -6.31 12.06
CA ALA A 107 -9.46 -6.78 11.85
C ALA A 107 -9.66 -8.21 12.39
N LEU A 108 -8.70 -9.11 12.16
CA LEU A 108 -8.74 -10.47 12.69
C LEU A 108 -8.70 -10.48 14.23
N ASP A 109 -7.84 -9.66 14.83
CA ASP A 109 -7.76 -9.53 16.29
C ASP A 109 -9.10 -9.06 16.89
N GLU A 110 -9.79 -8.12 16.24
CA GLU A 110 -11.11 -7.70 16.70
C GLU A 110 -12.19 -8.75 16.48
N LEU A 111 -12.17 -9.46 15.36
CA LEU A 111 -13.08 -10.59 15.14
C LEU A 111 -12.87 -11.69 16.21
N GLU A 112 -11.63 -11.98 16.60
CA GLU A 112 -11.33 -12.93 17.67
C GLU A 112 -11.86 -12.45 19.03
N LYS A 113 -11.68 -11.16 19.36
CA LYS A 113 -12.25 -10.55 20.58
C LYS A 113 -13.79 -10.63 20.58
N MET A 114 -14.43 -10.43 19.43
CA MET A 114 -15.88 -10.57 19.29
C MET A 114 -16.32 -12.01 19.58
N LEU A 115 -15.62 -13.04 19.09
CA LEU A 115 -15.97 -14.44 19.41
C LEU A 115 -15.86 -14.78 20.90
N LYS A 116 -14.88 -14.19 21.59
CA LYS A 116 -14.69 -14.36 23.04
C LYS A 116 -15.76 -13.63 23.86
N ASN A 117 -16.52 -12.71 23.26
CA ASN A 117 -17.62 -12.03 23.92
C ASN A 117 -18.83 -12.96 24.10
N LYS A 118 -19.11 -13.32 25.35
CA LYS A 118 -20.25 -14.19 25.71
C LYS A 118 -21.61 -13.56 25.43
N ASN A 119 -21.68 -12.24 25.31
CA ASN A 119 -22.92 -11.51 25.05
C ASN A 119 -23.14 -11.22 23.57
N LEU A 120 -22.29 -11.73 22.68
CA LEU A 120 -22.46 -11.58 21.25
C LEU A 120 -23.64 -12.44 20.75
N ASN A 121 -24.56 -11.81 20.03
CA ASN A 121 -25.69 -12.48 19.37
C ASN A 121 -25.19 -13.57 18.40
N ASP A 122 -25.90 -14.71 18.37
CA ASP A 122 -25.55 -15.89 17.56
C ASP A 122 -25.43 -15.60 16.06
N ASN A 123 -26.34 -14.81 15.49
CA ASN A 123 -26.25 -14.42 14.07
C ASN A 123 -24.99 -13.60 13.79
N THR A 124 -24.57 -12.74 14.72
CA THR A 124 -23.32 -11.99 14.59
C THR A 124 -22.11 -12.91 14.80
N ARG A 125 -22.20 -13.86 15.73
CA ARG A 125 -21.16 -14.87 15.98
C ARG A 125 -20.90 -15.71 14.73
N VAL A 126 -21.96 -16.22 14.07
CA VAL A 126 -21.86 -16.98 12.81
C VAL A 126 -21.20 -16.15 11.71
N LYS A 127 -21.57 -14.88 11.56
CA LYS A 127 -20.91 -13.97 10.59
C LYS A 127 -19.43 -13.79 10.89
N VAL A 128 -19.06 -13.56 12.14
CA VAL A 128 -17.66 -13.39 12.56
C VAL A 128 -16.84 -14.66 12.26
N VAL A 129 -17.38 -15.84 12.60
CA VAL A 129 -16.76 -17.12 12.23
C VAL A 129 -16.59 -17.25 10.72
N HIS A 130 -17.64 -16.94 9.96
CA HIS A 130 -17.62 -17.04 8.50
C HIS A 130 -16.51 -16.17 7.89
N GLU A 131 -16.38 -14.92 8.34
CA GLU A 131 -15.33 -13.99 7.86
C GLU A 131 -13.93 -14.51 8.18
N ILE A 132 -13.70 -15.06 9.38
CA ILE A 132 -12.40 -15.65 9.76
C ILE A 132 -12.07 -16.86 8.87
N LEU A 133 -13.03 -17.75 8.65
CA LEU A 133 -12.84 -18.95 7.82
C LEU A 133 -12.60 -18.60 6.35
N GLN A 134 -13.35 -17.63 5.79
CA GLN A 134 -13.13 -17.12 4.44
C GLN A 134 -11.73 -16.54 4.27
N HIS A 135 -11.27 -15.75 5.26
CA HIS A 135 -9.91 -15.23 5.26
C HIS A 135 -8.87 -16.36 5.26
N SER A 136 -9.06 -17.39 6.09
CA SER A 136 -8.17 -18.56 6.16
C SER A 136 -8.10 -19.31 4.83
N VAL A 137 -9.22 -19.47 4.12
CA VAL A 137 -9.24 -20.11 2.79
C VAL A 137 -8.47 -19.28 1.77
N SER A 138 -8.70 -17.96 1.73
CA SER A 138 -7.97 -17.06 0.81
C SER A 138 -6.46 -17.11 1.04
N VAL A 139 -6.01 -17.18 2.31
CA VAL A 139 -4.58 -17.32 2.63
C VAL A 139 -4.04 -18.69 2.20
N ALA A 140 -4.80 -19.76 2.40
CA ALA A 140 -4.42 -21.10 1.96
C ALA A 140 -4.28 -21.18 0.43
N GLU A 141 -5.23 -20.61 -0.32
CA GLU A 141 -5.19 -20.54 -1.78
C GLU A 141 -3.96 -19.78 -2.28
N LEU A 142 -3.64 -18.63 -1.67
CA LEU A 142 -2.44 -17.86 -1.99
C LEU A 142 -1.15 -18.62 -1.70
N ALA A 143 -1.11 -19.37 -0.58
CA ALA A 143 0.04 -20.18 -0.23
C ALA A 143 0.24 -21.36 -1.19
N VAL A 144 -0.85 -21.99 -1.65
CA VAL A 144 -0.81 -23.02 -2.71
C VAL A 144 -0.32 -22.44 -4.03
N GLN A 145 -0.81 -21.26 -4.43
CA GLN A 145 -0.32 -20.56 -5.63
C GLN A 145 1.17 -20.18 -5.54
N ALA A 146 1.66 -19.89 -4.33
CA ALA A 146 3.08 -19.65 -4.05
C ALA A 146 3.92 -20.94 -3.94
N GLY A 147 3.35 -22.10 -4.25
CA GLY A 147 4.04 -23.40 -4.26
C GLY A 147 4.26 -24.01 -2.87
N LYS A 148 3.53 -23.57 -1.84
CA LYS A 148 3.56 -24.17 -0.50
C LYS A 148 2.48 -25.24 -0.39
N GLU A 149 2.80 -26.39 0.21
CA GLU A 149 1.78 -27.37 0.57
C GLU A 149 0.91 -26.83 1.71
N VAL A 150 -0.39 -26.72 1.46
CA VAL A 150 -1.39 -26.36 2.48
C VAL A 150 -2.54 -27.37 2.40
N LYS A 151 -3.05 -27.79 3.57
CA LYS A 151 -4.25 -28.62 3.62
C LYS A 151 -5.46 -27.78 3.21
N PRO A 152 -6.29 -28.24 2.23
CA PRO A 152 -7.52 -27.53 1.90
C PRO A 152 -8.47 -27.52 3.09
N ILE A 153 -9.10 -26.37 3.35
CA ILE A 153 -10.08 -26.14 4.42
C ILE A 153 -11.46 -26.02 3.76
N ASP A 154 -12.42 -26.85 4.16
CA ASP A 154 -13.83 -26.75 3.71
C ASP A 154 -14.66 -25.99 4.74
N ILE A 155 -15.06 -24.77 4.38
CA ILE A 155 -15.82 -23.86 5.25
C ILE A 155 -17.20 -24.43 5.59
N ASN A 156 -17.87 -25.11 4.66
CA ASN A 156 -19.23 -25.61 4.88
C ASN A 156 -19.24 -26.76 5.90
N VAL A 157 -18.18 -27.57 5.93
CA VAL A 157 -18.00 -28.63 6.92
C VAL A 157 -17.80 -28.02 8.31
N LEU A 158 -16.93 -27.01 8.44
CA LEU A 158 -16.64 -26.36 9.73
C LEU A 158 -17.83 -25.59 10.30
N LEU A 159 -18.62 -24.92 9.46
CA LEU A 159 -19.83 -24.23 9.90
C LEU A 159 -20.88 -25.22 10.43
N LYS A 160 -21.00 -26.39 9.79
CA LYS A 160 -21.93 -27.43 10.23
C LYS A 160 -21.53 -28.05 11.57
N GLU A 161 -20.24 -28.26 11.80
CA GLU A 161 -19.71 -28.71 13.10
C GLU A 161 -19.96 -27.72 14.24
N LEU A 162 -20.10 -26.41 13.93
CA LEU A 162 -20.42 -25.36 14.90
C LEU A 162 -21.92 -25.20 15.16
N GLU A 163 -22.78 -25.57 14.21
CA GLU A 163 -24.24 -25.59 14.38
C GLU A 163 -24.72 -26.82 15.19
N ASP A 164 -23.93 -27.90 15.16
CA ASP A 164 -24.19 -29.13 15.92
C ASP A 164 -23.69 -29.08 17.39
N PHE A 165 -23.15 -27.94 17.84
CA PHE A 165 -22.64 -27.67 19.20
C PHE A 165 -23.60 -26.81 20.04
#